data_AF-A0A4Q2FR35-F1
#
_entry.id   AF-A0A4Q2FR35-F1
#
_cell.length_a   1.000
_cell.length_b   1.000
_cell.length_c   1.000
_cell.angle_alpha   90.00
_cell.angle_beta   90.00
_cell.angle_gamma   90.00
#
_symmetry.space_group_name_H-M   'P 1'
#
loop_
_entity.id
_entity.type
_entity.pdbx_description
1 polymer ?
#
loop_
_entity_poly.entity_id
_entity_poly.type
_entity_poly.pdbx_seq_one_letter_code
_entity_poly.pdbx_strand_id
1 'polypeptide(L)'
;MKNNSIKDMCRQHRSEAQMLRLILQTAKSLKVEAVAMSGSRTDTKAPKDEFQDYDVVYVVDDLDNLTSDLSWLDQFGTRIIEQHNVLGNRRLYLMLFEDGNRIDLTLCPTEYIQEWVDSEADYTVLKDEKGLFVPYSPNPQRYLTSPASAIEFDKACNEFWWVSAYVVKGICRKQAIYATDHLYGICQQELLKVLAWRVAADKGTIDIGKNYKYLFQYLPAEKEKEFSNLLDFSSVEKITQSLFSTMNLFHREAHILAQKVGFDYDKEVAEKMIEYAEERLN
;
A
#
# COMPACT_ATOMS: atom_id res chain seq x y z
N MET A 1 41.04 -8.85 -24.19
CA MET A 1 41.06 -8.95 -22.71
C MET A 1 40.39 -7.71 -22.14
N LYS A 2 39.09 -7.78 -21.80
CA LYS A 2 38.45 -6.78 -20.95
C LYS A 2 38.19 -7.47 -19.62
N ASN A 3 39.04 -7.14 -18.67
CA ASN A 3 38.98 -7.61 -17.31
C ASN A 3 37.93 -6.76 -16.59
N ASN A 4 36.64 -7.09 -16.75
CA ASN A 4 35.59 -6.53 -15.90
C ASN A 4 35.59 -7.31 -14.59
N SER A 5 36.56 -6.96 -13.73
CA SER A 5 36.58 -7.39 -12.35
C SER A 5 35.33 -6.84 -11.66
N ILE A 6 34.58 -7.73 -11.01
CA ILE A 6 33.34 -7.47 -10.26
C ILE A 6 33.54 -6.45 -9.11
N LYS A 7 34.78 -6.03 -8.84
CA LYS A 7 35.16 -5.20 -7.69
C LYS A 7 34.99 -3.68 -7.85
N ASP A 8 34.70 -3.15 -9.04
CA ASP A 8 34.54 -1.69 -9.26
C ASP A 8 33.08 -1.21 -9.36
N MET A 9 32.09 -2.04 -8.99
CA MET A 9 30.66 -1.73 -9.16
C MET A 9 29.95 -1.06 -7.96
N CYS A 10 30.64 -0.74 -6.86
CA CYS A 10 30.00 -0.23 -5.63
C CYS A 10 29.36 1.19 -5.71
N ARG A 11 29.20 1.80 -6.90
CA ARG A 11 28.53 3.12 -7.03
C ARG A 11 27.70 3.34 -8.31
N GLN A 12 27.54 2.33 -9.17
CA GLN A 12 26.72 2.49 -10.38
C GLN A 12 25.42 1.71 -10.23
N HIS A 13 24.30 2.44 -10.19
CA HIS A 13 22.95 1.88 -10.18
C HIS A 13 22.80 0.84 -11.31
N ARG A 14 22.51 -0.42 -10.96
CA ARG A 14 22.27 -1.47 -11.95
C ARG A 14 20.93 -1.21 -12.65
N SER A 15 20.93 -1.26 -13.97
CA SER A 15 19.71 -1.15 -14.78
C SER A 15 18.81 -2.37 -14.60
N GLU A 16 17.54 -2.23 -14.99
CA GLU A 16 16.56 -3.32 -14.96
C GLU A 16 17.03 -4.58 -15.71
N ALA A 17 17.63 -4.42 -16.89
CA ALA A 17 18.18 -5.54 -17.64
C ALA A 17 19.32 -6.26 -16.90
N GLN A 18 20.12 -5.53 -16.12
CA GLN A 18 21.18 -6.12 -15.30
C GLN A 18 20.59 -6.86 -14.09
N MET A 19 19.58 -6.27 -13.44
CA MET A 19 18.89 -6.87 -12.30
C MET A 19 18.14 -8.14 -12.67
N LEU A 20 17.34 -8.12 -13.75
CA LEU A 20 16.63 -9.30 -14.25
C LEU A 20 17.60 -10.42 -14.64
N ARG A 21 18.73 -10.08 -15.29
CA ARG A 21 19.77 -11.07 -15.60
C ARG A 21 20.37 -11.68 -14.33
N LEU A 22 20.65 -10.86 -13.32
CA LEU A 22 21.20 -11.32 -12.05
C LEU A 22 20.23 -12.26 -11.33
N ILE A 23 18.95 -11.88 -11.25
CA ILE A 23 17.86 -12.70 -10.69
C ILE A 23 17.83 -14.07 -11.38
N LEU A 24 17.76 -14.11 -12.71
CA LEU A 24 17.72 -15.36 -13.46
C LEU A 24 19.01 -16.19 -13.34
N GLN A 25 20.18 -15.55 -13.21
CA GLN A 25 21.44 -16.25 -12.99
C GLN A 25 21.51 -16.90 -11.61
N THR A 26 21.10 -16.18 -10.56
CA THR A 26 21.03 -16.74 -9.20
C THR A 26 20.02 -17.89 -9.15
N ALA A 27 18.82 -17.70 -9.72
CA ALA A 27 17.81 -18.75 -9.86
C ALA A 27 18.38 -20.03 -10.51
N LYS A 28 19.15 -19.88 -11.59
CA LYS A 28 19.81 -21.01 -12.26
C LYS A 28 20.87 -21.69 -11.39
N SER A 29 21.67 -20.91 -10.65
CA SER A 29 22.70 -21.42 -9.73
C SER A 29 22.10 -22.29 -8.63
N LEU A 30 20.97 -21.82 -8.07
CA LEU A 30 20.22 -22.51 -7.03
C LEU A 30 19.33 -23.65 -7.55
N LYS A 31 19.22 -23.81 -8.87
CA LYS A 31 18.34 -24.78 -9.53
C LYS A 31 16.88 -24.63 -9.08
N VAL A 32 16.40 -23.40 -8.98
CA VAL A 32 14.99 -23.14 -8.67
C VAL A 32 14.11 -23.62 -9.83
N GLU A 33 12.89 -24.03 -9.50
CA GLU A 33 11.98 -24.70 -10.40
C GLU A 33 11.24 -23.74 -11.32
N ALA A 34 10.84 -22.59 -10.78
CA ALA A 34 10.25 -21.50 -11.53
C ALA A 34 10.56 -20.14 -10.88
N VAL A 35 10.46 -19.09 -11.69
CA VAL A 35 10.64 -17.70 -11.29
C VAL A 35 9.49 -16.87 -11.84
N ALA A 36 8.83 -16.13 -10.97
CA ALA A 36 7.88 -15.09 -11.36
C ALA A 36 8.21 -13.78 -10.63
N MET A 37 7.69 -12.68 -11.17
CA MET A 37 7.82 -11.35 -10.58
C MET A 37 6.41 -10.75 -10.45
N SER A 38 6.11 -10.08 -9.35
CA SER A 38 4.85 -9.36 -9.14
C SER A 38 5.13 -7.87 -8.90
N GLY A 39 4.19 -7.17 -8.27
CA GLY A 39 4.37 -5.78 -7.86
C GLY A 39 4.35 -4.77 -9.01
N SER A 40 4.86 -3.57 -8.75
CA SER A 40 4.68 -2.43 -9.66
C SER A 40 5.41 -2.58 -11.01
N ARG A 41 6.40 -3.47 -11.10
CA ARG A 41 7.13 -3.72 -12.34
C ARG A 41 6.29 -4.45 -13.38
N THR A 42 5.33 -5.29 -12.95
CA THR A 42 4.39 -5.97 -13.85
C THR A 42 3.21 -5.08 -14.25
N ASP A 43 2.86 -4.09 -13.42
CA ASP A 43 1.80 -3.14 -13.72
C ASP A 43 2.21 -2.15 -14.83
N THR A 44 1.48 -2.18 -15.96
CA THR A 44 1.71 -1.27 -17.09
C THR A 44 1.33 0.18 -16.82
N LYS A 45 0.54 0.45 -15.76
CA LYS A 45 0.08 1.79 -15.37
C LYS A 45 0.94 2.42 -14.28
N ALA A 46 1.75 1.63 -13.58
CA ALA A 46 2.64 2.14 -12.54
C ALA A 46 3.77 3.01 -13.15
N PRO A 47 4.21 4.08 -12.45
CA PRO A 47 5.40 4.84 -12.84
C PRO A 47 6.61 3.92 -13.02
N LYS A 48 7.35 4.12 -14.11
CA LYS A 48 8.58 3.39 -14.40
C LYS A 48 9.77 4.26 -14.01
N ASP A 49 10.17 4.16 -12.74
CA ASP A 49 11.25 4.93 -12.13
C ASP A 49 12.20 4.05 -11.29
N GLU A 50 13.18 4.69 -10.63
CA GLU A 50 14.19 4.00 -9.82
C GLU A 50 13.66 3.46 -8.48
N PHE A 51 12.44 3.84 -8.07
CA PHE A 51 11.83 3.41 -6.80
C PHE A 51 10.98 2.14 -6.93
N GLN A 52 11.01 1.50 -8.10
CA GLN A 52 10.35 0.22 -8.29
C GLN A 52 11.19 -0.94 -7.74
N ASP A 53 10.66 -1.59 -6.71
CA ASP A 53 11.21 -2.81 -6.15
C ASP A 53 11.10 -3.99 -7.15
N TYR A 54 11.93 -5.03 -6.96
CA TYR A 54 11.79 -6.31 -7.65
C TYR A 54 11.14 -7.32 -6.69
N ASP A 55 9.82 -7.44 -6.77
CA ASP A 55 9.05 -8.45 -6.04
C ASP A 55 9.17 -9.79 -6.77
N VAL A 56 10.05 -10.68 -6.31
CA VAL A 56 10.40 -11.93 -7.02
C VAL A 56 9.98 -13.14 -6.19
N VAL A 57 9.42 -14.16 -6.83
CA VAL A 57 9.24 -15.48 -6.24
C VAL A 57 10.16 -16.50 -6.92
N TYR A 58 10.90 -17.25 -6.11
CA TYR A 58 11.55 -18.49 -6.52
C TYR A 58 10.74 -19.67 -6.00
N VAL A 59 10.25 -20.47 -6.92
CA VAL A 59 9.62 -21.75 -6.61
C VAL A 59 10.72 -22.78 -6.41
N VAL A 60 10.72 -23.45 -5.26
CA VAL A 60 11.82 -24.33 -4.82
C VAL A 60 11.27 -25.64 -4.27
N ASP A 61 11.99 -26.74 -4.47
CA ASP A 61 11.62 -28.04 -3.87
C ASP A 61 12.28 -28.24 -2.50
N ASP A 62 13.42 -27.59 -2.23
CA ASP A 62 14.22 -27.77 -1.02
C ASP A 62 14.42 -26.44 -0.27
N LEU A 63 13.35 -26.02 0.41
CA LEU A 63 13.35 -24.78 1.18
C LEU A 63 14.33 -24.84 2.35
N ASP A 64 14.45 -26.00 3.01
CA ASP A 64 15.29 -26.18 4.20
C ASP A 64 16.77 -26.02 3.86
N ASN A 65 17.24 -26.61 2.75
CA ASN A 65 18.61 -26.42 2.31
C ASN A 65 18.92 -24.95 2.00
N LEU A 66 18.05 -24.26 1.26
CA LEU A 66 18.24 -22.85 0.90
C LEU A 66 18.14 -21.89 2.09
N THR A 67 17.51 -22.31 3.19
CA THR A 67 17.41 -21.49 4.41
C THR A 67 18.43 -21.87 5.49
N SER A 68 19.13 -22.99 5.33
CA SER A 68 20.19 -23.43 6.25
C SER A 68 21.46 -22.57 6.18
N ASP A 69 21.80 -22.09 4.98
CA ASP A 69 22.88 -21.13 4.74
C ASP A 69 22.39 -20.07 3.74
N LEU A 70 22.34 -18.82 4.17
CA LEU A 70 21.88 -17.68 3.36
C LEU A 70 23.02 -16.96 2.63
N SER A 71 24.26 -17.47 2.69
CA SER A 71 25.43 -16.88 2.00
C SER A 71 25.22 -16.72 0.49
N TRP A 72 24.35 -17.52 -0.12
CA TRP A 72 24.01 -17.40 -1.53
C TRP A 72 23.31 -16.07 -1.88
N LEU A 73 22.71 -15.36 -0.91
CA LEU A 73 22.16 -14.02 -1.12
C LEU A 73 23.25 -12.99 -1.48
N ASP A 74 24.52 -13.25 -1.14
CA ASP A 74 25.67 -12.40 -1.49
C ASP A 74 25.90 -12.28 -2.99
N GLN A 75 25.38 -13.24 -3.78
CA GLN A 75 25.39 -13.15 -5.23
C GLN A 75 24.62 -11.93 -5.76
N PHE A 76 23.64 -11.41 -5.00
CA PHE A 76 22.90 -10.20 -5.39
C PHE A 76 23.67 -8.91 -5.13
N GLY A 77 24.80 -8.95 -4.42
CA GLY A 77 25.62 -7.78 -4.09
C GLY A 77 25.50 -7.33 -2.64
N THR A 78 26.23 -6.28 -2.30
CA THR A 78 26.31 -5.72 -0.95
C THR A 78 24.99 -5.06 -0.55
N ARG A 79 24.41 -5.50 0.57
CA ARG A 79 23.15 -5.01 1.11
C ARG A 79 23.42 -3.89 2.12
N ILE A 80 22.63 -2.81 2.05
CA ILE A 80 22.58 -1.74 3.05
C ILE A 80 21.81 -2.24 4.28
N ILE A 81 20.67 -2.88 4.04
CA ILE A 81 19.79 -3.45 5.06
C ILE A 81 19.07 -4.66 4.48
N GLU A 82 18.85 -5.67 5.32
CA GLU A 82 18.06 -6.85 5.00
C GLU A 82 17.09 -7.19 6.13
N GLN A 83 15.95 -7.80 5.78
CA GLN A 83 14.96 -8.30 6.73
C GLN A 83 14.43 -9.65 6.30
N HIS A 84 14.37 -10.60 7.24
CA HIS A 84 13.91 -11.97 7.00
C HIS A 84 12.55 -12.18 7.66
N ASN A 85 11.57 -12.63 6.88
CA ASN A 85 10.21 -12.85 7.34
C ASN A 85 9.73 -14.25 6.99
N VAL A 86 8.88 -14.82 7.85
CA VAL A 86 8.17 -16.07 7.61
C VAL A 86 6.73 -15.72 7.25
N LEU A 87 6.29 -16.13 6.05
CA LEU A 87 4.93 -15.88 5.54
C LEU A 87 4.21 -17.20 5.31
N GLY A 88 3.63 -17.76 6.37
CA GLY A 88 3.12 -19.12 6.35
C GLY A 88 4.24 -20.10 5.99
N ASN A 89 4.07 -20.81 4.88
CA ASN A 89 5.04 -21.79 4.38
C ASN A 89 6.15 -21.20 3.49
N ARG A 90 6.15 -19.87 3.32
CA ARG A 90 7.11 -19.14 2.48
C ARG A 90 8.15 -18.41 3.32
N ARG A 91 9.24 -18.00 2.69
CA ARG A 91 10.30 -17.17 3.31
C ARG A 91 10.50 -15.93 2.46
N LEU A 92 10.34 -14.75 3.06
CA LEU A 92 10.48 -13.46 2.39
C LEU A 92 11.73 -12.74 2.89
N TYR A 93 12.62 -12.40 1.96
CA TYR A 93 13.84 -11.65 2.18
C TYR A 93 13.69 -10.27 1.54
N LEU A 94 13.61 -9.23 2.36
CA LEU A 94 13.62 -7.84 1.89
C LEU A 94 15.06 -7.38 1.89
N MET A 95 15.57 -6.92 0.74
CA MET A 95 16.98 -6.56 0.60
C MET A 95 17.13 -5.25 -0.18
N LEU A 96 17.69 -4.22 0.47
CA LEU A 96 18.09 -2.97 -0.17
C LEU A 96 19.60 -2.97 -0.40
N PHE A 97 20.05 -2.72 -1.63
CA PHE A 97 21.45 -2.82 -2.02
C PHE A 97 22.15 -1.45 -2.08
N GLU A 98 23.49 -1.44 -2.02
CA GLU A 98 24.31 -0.21 -2.07
C GLU A 98 24.10 0.63 -3.34
N ASP A 99 23.61 0.00 -4.41
CA ASP A 99 23.32 0.66 -5.68
C ASP A 99 21.90 1.21 -5.78
N GLY A 100 21.12 1.17 -4.69
CA GLY A 100 19.77 1.72 -4.58
C GLY A 100 18.64 0.76 -4.97
N ASN A 101 18.94 -0.32 -5.70
CA ASN A 101 17.94 -1.33 -6.05
C ASN A 101 17.46 -2.08 -4.80
N ARG A 102 16.20 -2.53 -4.82
CA ARG A 102 15.62 -3.38 -3.79
C ARG A 102 14.99 -4.63 -4.37
N ILE A 103 15.28 -5.79 -3.77
CA ILE A 103 14.64 -7.07 -4.11
C ILE A 103 13.85 -7.55 -2.89
N ASP A 104 12.58 -7.84 -3.11
CA ASP A 104 11.72 -8.54 -2.16
C ASP A 104 11.59 -9.99 -2.67
N LEU A 105 12.49 -10.86 -2.18
CA LEU A 105 12.63 -12.24 -2.65
C LEU A 105 11.83 -13.21 -1.78
N THR A 106 10.83 -13.85 -2.36
CA THR A 106 10.08 -14.94 -1.73
C THR A 106 10.61 -16.29 -2.20
N LEU A 107 11.00 -17.16 -1.26
CA LEU A 107 11.14 -18.59 -1.52
C LEU A 107 9.79 -19.27 -1.21
N CYS A 108 9.26 -19.97 -2.21
CA CYS A 108 7.97 -20.62 -2.15
C CYS A 108 8.13 -22.11 -2.48
N PRO A 109 7.78 -23.04 -1.58
CA PRO A 109 7.73 -24.45 -1.92
C PRO A 109 6.72 -24.72 -3.04
N THR A 110 7.03 -25.69 -3.90
CA THR A 110 6.20 -26.04 -5.06
C THR A 110 4.73 -26.35 -4.68
N GLU A 111 4.48 -26.97 -3.52
CA GLU A 111 3.13 -27.27 -3.05
C GLU A 111 2.31 -26.03 -2.64
N TYR A 112 2.96 -24.87 -2.42
CA TYR A 112 2.32 -23.63 -1.96
C TYR A 112 2.27 -22.54 -3.04
N ILE A 113 2.54 -22.88 -4.31
CA ILE A 113 2.49 -21.93 -5.42
C ILE A 113 1.11 -21.27 -5.52
N GLN A 114 0.03 -22.05 -5.38
CA GLN A 114 -1.33 -21.50 -5.49
C GLN A 114 -1.63 -20.48 -4.40
N GLU A 115 -1.16 -20.71 -3.16
CA GLU A 115 -1.29 -19.72 -2.08
C GLU A 115 -0.55 -18.42 -2.40
N TRP A 116 0.60 -18.51 -3.10
CA TRP A 116 1.30 -17.33 -3.58
C TRP A 116 0.52 -16.62 -4.68
N VAL A 117 0.05 -17.35 -5.70
CA VAL A 117 -0.77 -16.81 -6.80
C VAL A 117 -1.99 -16.07 -6.27
N ASP A 118 -2.72 -16.67 -5.33
CA ASP A 118 -3.94 -16.07 -4.77
C ASP A 118 -3.65 -14.81 -3.92
N SER A 119 -2.40 -14.65 -3.45
CA SER A 119 -1.99 -13.48 -2.66
C SER A 119 -1.54 -12.29 -3.50
N GLU A 120 -1.25 -12.52 -4.78
CA GLU A 120 -0.80 -11.49 -5.72
C GLU A 120 -1.95 -10.89 -6.52
N ALA A 121 -1.87 -9.58 -6.81
CA ALA A 121 -2.86 -8.93 -7.68
C ALA A 121 -2.63 -9.31 -9.15
N ASP A 122 -1.36 -9.40 -9.55
CA ASP A 122 -0.91 -9.73 -10.91
C ASP A 122 0.56 -10.18 -10.89
N TYR A 123 1.00 -11.00 -11.85
CA TYR A 123 2.41 -11.44 -11.93
C TYR A 123 2.89 -11.87 -13.33
N THR A 124 4.17 -11.65 -13.61
CA THR A 124 4.80 -12.10 -14.86
C THR A 124 5.69 -13.29 -14.57
N VAL A 125 5.45 -14.42 -15.25
CA VAL A 125 6.35 -15.56 -15.21
C VAL A 125 7.61 -15.23 -16.00
N LEU A 126 8.76 -15.25 -15.33
CA LEU A 126 10.07 -14.99 -15.96
C LEU A 126 10.72 -16.29 -16.46
N LYS A 127 10.52 -17.40 -15.74
CA LYS A 127 11.03 -18.72 -16.10
C LYS A 127 10.14 -19.82 -15.50
N ASP A 128 9.67 -20.74 -16.33
CA ASP A 128 8.94 -21.93 -15.87
C ASP A 128 9.01 -23.02 -16.96
N GLU A 129 9.97 -23.93 -16.83
CA GLU A 129 10.18 -25.00 -17.82
C GLU A 129 9.22 -26.18 -17.61
N LYS A 130 8.67 -26.33 -16.40
CA LYS A 130 7.80 -27.44 -16.00
C LYS A 130 6.31 -27.09 -16.09
N GLY A 131 5.96 -25.82 -16.33
CA GLY A 131 4.58 -25.36 -16.39
C GLY A 131 3.89 -25.38 -15.03
N LEU A 132 4.62 -25.04 -13.97
CA LEU A 132 4.12 -24.99 -12.60
C LEU A 132 3.12 -23.85 -12.38
N PHE A 133 3.28 -22.73 -13.08
CA PHE A 133 2.29 -21.67 -13.10
C PHE A 133 1.20 -22.01 -14.11
N VAL A 134 0.04 -22.42 -13.61
CA VAL A 134 -1.16 -22.56 -14.43
C VAL A 134 -1.64 -21.20 -14.95
N PRO A 135 -2.35 -21.14 -16.09
CA PRO A 135 -2.98 -19.90 -16.53
C PRO A 135 -3.84 -19.31 -15.41
N TYR A 136 -3.55 -18.07 -15.03
CA TYR A 136 -4.29 -17.35 -14.01
C TYR A 136 -5.00 -16.15 -14.67
N SER A 137 -6.04 -15.67 -14.00
CA SER A 137 -6.60 -14.34 -14.30
C SER A 137 -6.15 -13.40 -13.18
N PRO A 138 -5.58 -12.22 -13.50
CA PRO A 138 -5.20 -11.25 -12.49
C PRO A 138 -6.37 -11.01 -11.52
N ASN A 139 -6.07 -10.88 -10.23
CA ASN A 139 -7.05 -10.56 -9.21
C ASN A 139 -6.85 -9.11 -8.74
N PRO A 140 -7.29 -8.11 -9.53
CA PRO A 140 -7.06 -6.69 -9.19
C PRO A 140 -7.81 -6.24 -7.94
N GLN A 141 -8.69 -7.08 -7.36
CA GLN A 141 -9.67 -6.71 -6.33
C GLN A 141 -9.08 -6.07 -5.08
N ARG A 142 -7.78 -6.26 -4.80
CA ARG A 142 -7.15 -5.82 -3.54
C ARG A 142 -7.23 -4.30 -3.30
N TYR A 143 -7.24 -3.50 -4.36
CA TYR A 143 -7.35 -2.03 -4.26
C TYR A 143 -8.56 -1.46 -5.01
N LEU A 144 -9.46 -2.34 -5.46
CA LEU A 144 -10.68 -1.90 -6.12
C LEU A 144 -11.69 -1.38 -5.09
N THR A 145 -12.19 -0.18 -5.34
CA THR A 145 -13.29 0.43 -4.60
C THR A 145 -14.52 0.46 -5.50
N SER A 146 -15.58 -0.21 -5.07
CA SER A 146 -16.90 -0.16 -5.70
C SER A 146 -17.77 0.94 -5.05
N PRO A 147 -18.87 1.35 -5.69
CA PRO A 147 -19.85 2.23 -5.05
C PRO A 147 -20.30 1.68 -3.69
N ALA A 148 -20.45 2.57 -2.71
CA ALA A 148 -20.88 2.20 -1.38
C ALA A 148 -22.28 1.59 -1.38
N SER A 149 -22.54 0.63 -0.48
CA SER A 149 -23.89 0.35 -0.03
C SER A 149 -24.33 1.34 1.06
N ALA A 150 -25.65 1.49 1.25
CA ALA A 150 -26.19 2.35 2.31
C ALA A 150 -25.68 1.96 3.71
N ILE A 151 -25.54 0.67 3.98
CA ILE A 151 -25.03 0.14 5.26
C ILE A 151 -23.56 0.50 5.48
N GLU A 152 -22.72 0.40 4.44
CA GLU A 152 -21.31 0.77 4.55
C GLU A 152 -21.13 2.27 4.76
N PHE A 153 -21.94 3.08 4.06
CA PHE A 153 -21.95 4.52 4.21
C PHE A 153 -22.36 4.96 5.62
N ASP A 154 -23.44 4.38 6.16
CA ASP A 154 -23.91 4.64 7.53
C ASP A 154 -22.81 4.30 8.57
N LYS A 155 -22.18 3.13 8.44
CA LYS A 155 -21.07 2.73 9.32
C LYS A 155 -19.88 3.68 9.25
N ALA A 156 -19.50 4.12 8.05
CA ALA A 156 -18.42 5.09 7.87
C ALA A 156 -18.74 6.44 8.54
N CYS A 157 -19.97 6.93 8.38
CA CYS A 157 -20.42 8.14 9.06
C CYS A 157 -20.40 7.99 10.58
N ASN A 158 -20.91 6.87 11.09
CA ASN A 158 -20.91 6.61 12.53
C ASN A 158 -19.50 6.53 13.10
N GLU A 159 -18.59 5.78 12.47
CA GLU A 159 -17.20 5.63 12.90
C GLU A 159 -16.48 6.98 12.92
N PHE A 160 -16.65 7.78 11.87
CA PHE A 160 -16.06 9.12 11.79
C PHE A 160 -16.48 9.99 12.98
N TRP A 161 -17.79 10.13 13.21
CA TRP A 161 -18.32 11.00 14.25
C TRP A 161 -18.01 10.46 15.65
N TRP A 162 -18.10 9.14 15.85
CA TRP A 162 -17.77 8.51 17.12
C TRP A 162 -16.30 8.73 17.50
N VAL A 163 -15.37 8.47 16.58
CA VAL A 163 -13.93 8.60 16.83
C VAL A 163 -13.47 10.05 16.89
N SER A 164 -14.18 10.98 16.24
CA SER A 164 -13.90 12.42 16.41
C SER A 164 -13.94 12.86 17.89
N ALA A 165 -14.82 12.25 18.70
CA ALA A 165 -14.88 12.50 20.14
C ALA A 165 -13.61 12.04 20.89
N TYR A 166 -12.91 11.03 20.37
CA TYR A 166 -11.63 10.57 20.91
C TYR A 166 -10.52 11.56 20.59
N VAL A 167 -10.53 12.16 19.39
CA VAL A 167 -9.60 13.23 19.02
C VAL A 167 -9.77 14.42 19.97
N VAL A 168 -11.01 14.88 20.19
CA VAL A 168 -11.32 15.94 21.17
C VAL A 168 -10.77 15.60 22.56
N LYS A 169 -11.04 14.37 23.04
CA LYS A 169 -10.53 13.89 24.34
C LYS A 169 -9.00 13.92 24.42
N GLY A 170 -8.31 13.52 23.35
CA GLY A 170 -6.85 13.56 23.26
C GLY A 170 -6.32 14.98 23.33
N ILE A 171 -6.92 15.91 22.60
CA ILE A 171 -6.57 17.34 22.58
C ILE A 171 -6.75 17.96 23.98
N CYS A 172 -7.91 17.78 24.62
CA CYS A 172 -8.17 18.32 25.97
C CYS A 172 -7.15 17.81 27.01
N ARG A 173 -6.65 16.57 26.83
CA ARG A 173 -5.65 15.94 27.70
C ARG A 173 -4.21 16.27 27.31
N LYS A 174 -4.00 17.09 26.28
CA LYS A 174 -2.68 17.43 25.71
C LYS A 174 -1.90 16.19 25.23
N GLN A 175 -2.62 15.18 24.74
CA GLN A 175 -2.07 13.91 24.25
C GLN A 175 -1.97 13.95 22.72
N ALA A 176 -0.99 14.70 22.19
CA ALA A 176 -0.86 14.94 20.75
C ALA A 176 -0.79 13.64 19.93
N ILE A 177 0.03 12.67 20.33
CA ILE A 177 0.18 11.39 19.61
C ILE A 177 -1.16 10.63 19.55
N TYR A 178 -1.88 10.56 20.68
CA TYR A 178 -3.19 9.90 20.74
C TYR A 178 -4.20 10.59 19.82
N ALA A 179 -4.25 11.93 19.84
CA ALA A 179 -5.16 12.69 19.00
C ALA A 179 -4.84 12.51 17.51
N THR A 180 -3.55 12.59 17.12
CA THR A 180 -3.09 12.41 15.75
C THR A 180 -3.38 11.01 15.22
N ASP A 181 -3.15 9.97 16.03
CA ASP A 181 -3.41 8.58 15.65
C ASP A 181 -4.89 8.36 15.29
N HIS A 182 -5.81 8.86 16.12
CA HIS A 182 -7.25 8.76 15.84
C HIS A 182 -7.69 9.67 14.69
N LEU A 183 -7.10 10.88 14.58
CA LEU A 183 -7.46 11.83 13.53
C LEU A 183 -7.03 11.33 12.14
N TYR A 184 -5.76 10.97 11.97
CA TYR A 184 -5.23 10.49 10.69
C TYR A 184 -5.61 9.04 10.41
N GLY A 185 -5.48 8.16 11.42
CA GLY A 185 -5.64 6.72 11.27
C GLY A 185 -7.10 6.27 11.16
N ILE A 186 -8.06 7.09 11.59
CA ILE A 186 -9.49 6.76 11.51
C ILE A 186 -10.29 7.87 10.83
N CYS A 187 -10.41 9.05 11.42
CA CYS A 187 -11.32 10.09 10.89
C CYS A 187 -10.97 10.49 9.44
N GLN A 188 -9.70 10.76 9.15
CA GLN A 188 -9.28 11.12 7.79
C GLN A 188 -9.31 9.92 6.84
N GLN A 189 -9.21 8.67 7.33
CA GLN A 189 -9.40 7.47 6.50
C GLN A 189 -10.87 7.30 6.09
N GLU A 190 -11.82 7.54 7.00
CA GLU A 190 -13.25 7.52 6.64
C GLU A 190 -13.59 8.65 5.66
N LEU A 191 -12.95 9.82 5.78
CA LEU A 191 -13.05 10.87 4.76
C LEU A 191 -12.52 10.42 3.39
N LEU A 192 -11.33 9.80 3.32
CA LEU A 192 -10.78 9.26 2.07
C LEU A 192 -11.71 8.21 1.45
N LYS A 193 -12.35 7.38 2.28
CA LYS A 193 -13.33 6.39 1.86
C LYS A 193 -14.57 7.04 1.23
N VAL A 194 -15.12 8.09 1.85
CA VAL A 194 -16.22 8.89 1.27
C VAL A 194 -15.80 9.52 -0.06
N LEU A 195 -14.61 10.09 -0.16
CA LEU A 195 -14.09 10.64 -1.43
C LEU A 195 -13.95 9.56 -2.51
N ALA A 196 -13.46 8.37 -2.16
CA ALA A 196 -13.36 7.24 -3.08
C ALA A 196 -14.74 6.78 -3.57
N TRP A 197 -15.72 6.70 -2.67
CA TRP A 197 -17.10 6.38 -3.04
C TRP A 197 -17.76 7.45 -3.91
N ARG A 198 -17.44 8.74 -3.71
CA ARG A 198 -17.90 9.80 -4.63
C ARG A 198 -17.42 9.55 -6.06
N VAL A 199 -16.16 9.19 -6.23
CA VAL A 199 -15.60 8.85 -7.55
C VAL A 199 -16.25 7.57 -8.09
N ALA A 200 -16.38 6.53 -7.25
CA ALA A 200 -16.95 5.27 -7.67
C ALA A 200 -18.44 5.39 -8.07
N ALA A 201 -19.20 6.27 -7.41
CA ALA A 201 -20.59 6.56 -7.79
C ALA A 201 -20.72 7.13 -9.21
N ASP A 202 -19.69 7.80 -9.73
CA ASP A 202 -19.64 8.30 -11.11
C ASP A 202 -19.10 7.27 -12.12
N LYS A 203 -18.06 6.54 -11.72
CA LYS A 203 -17.22 5.75 -12.65
C LYS A 203 -17.42 4.24 -12.53
N GLY A 204 -18.22 3.78 -11.58
CA GLY A 204 -18.26 2.38 -11.17
C GLY A 204 -17.04 2.00 -10.33
N THR A 205 -16.61 0.75 -10.40
CA THR A 205 -15.45 0.27 -9.65
C THR A 205 -14.15 0.92 -10.14
N ILE A 206 -13.37 1.51 -9.23
CA ILE A 206 -12.10 2.21 -9.49
C ILE A 206 -10.95 1.58 -8.71
N ASP A 207 -9.71 1.76 -9.15
CA ASP A 207 -8.50 1.39 -8.40
C ASP A 207 -7.96 2.61 -7.65
N ILE A 208 -8.07 2.62 -6.32
CA ILE A 208 -7.56 3.73 -5.50
C ILE A 208 -6.07 3.56 -5.16
N GLY A 209 -5.48 2.40 -5.48
CA GLY A 209 -4.15 2.00 -5.09
C GLY A 209 -3.98 1.82 -3.58
N LYS A 210 -2.86 1.20 -3.19
CA LYS A 210 -2.46 1.09 -1.78
C LYS A 210 -2.42 2.49 -1.13
N ASN A 211 -3.06 2.63 0.03
CA ASN A 211 -3.14 3.89 0.78
C ASN A 211 -3.65 5.08 -0.05
N TYR A 212 -4.64 4.85 -0.92
CA TYR A 212 -5.28 5.90 -1.73
C TYR A 212 -4.35 6.65 -2.70
N LYS A 213 -3.17 6.10 -3.01
CA LYS A 213 -2.15 6.78 -3.85
C LYS A 213 -2.65 7.20 -5.24
N TYR A 214 -3.74 6.61 -5.74
CA TYR A 214 -4.33 6.95 -7.03
C TYR A 214 -5.66 7.71 -6.92
N LEU A 215 -6.23 7.83 -5.71
CA LEU A 215 -7.55 8.46 -5.51
C LEU A 215 -7.61 9.88 -6.08
N PHE A 216 -6.60 10.71 -5.77
CA PHE A 216 -6.60 12.12 -6.17
C PHE A 216 -6.44 12.35 -7.67
N GLN A 217 -5.98 11.34 -8.43
CA GLN A 217 -5.92 11.40 -9.89
C GLN A 217 -7.33 11.38 -10.52
N TYR A 218 -8.34 10.91 -9.78
CA TYR A 218 -9.73 10.91 -10.22
C TYR A 218 -10.50 12.18 -9.83
N LEU A 219 -9.93 13.00 -8.95
CA LEU A 219 -10.57 14.19 -8.38
C LEU A 219 -9.99 15.47 -9.00
N PRO A 220 -10.70 16.61 -8.91
CA PRO A 220 -10.13 17.91 -9.27
C PRO A 220 -8.85 18.20 -8.47
N ALA A 221 -7.87 18.86 -9.11
CA ALA A 221 -6.54 19.10 -8.52
C ALA A 221 -6.59 19.82 -7.17
N GLU A 222 -7.64 20.62 -6.93
CA GLU A 222 -7.84 21.34 -5.66
C GLU A 222 -8.11 20.39 -4.49
N LYS A 223 -8.63 19.18 -4.73
CA LYS A 223 -8.98 18.21 -3.67
C LYS A 223 -7.75 17.66 -2.97
N GLU A 224 -6.69 17.40 -3.71
CA GLU A 224 -5.42 16.92 -3.13
C GLU A 224 -4.82 17.99 -2.21
N LYS A 225 -4.87 19.25 -2.63
CA LYS A 225 -4.43 20.38 -1.80
C LYS A 225 -5.32 20.58 -0.57
N GLU A 226 -6.64 20.50 -0.74
CA GLU A 226 -7.61 20.59 0.36
C GLU A 226 -7.35 19.51 1.42
N PHE A 227 -7.10 18.26 0.99
CA PHE A 227 -6.77 17.18 1.91
C PHE A 227 -5.38 17.32 2.53
N SER A 228 -4.38 17.73 1.77
CA SER A 228 -3.01 17.95 2.28
C SER A 228 -2.95 19.00 3.39
N ASN A 229 -3.79 20.02 3.31
CA ASN A 229 -3.91 21.04 4.37
C ASN A 229 -4.42 20.48 5.71
N LEU A 230 -5.03 19.28 5.71
CA LEU A 230 -5.47 18.60 6.93
C LEU A 230 -4.31 17.88 7.65
N LEU A 231 -3.13 17.77 7.04
CA LEU A 231 -2.02 16.95 7.56
C LEU A 231 -1.03 17.72 8.44
N ASP A 232 -1.35 18.94 8.84
CA ASP A 232 -0.55 19.70 9.81
C ASP A 232 -0.89 19.28 11.25
N PHE A 233 -0.07 18.38 11.80
CA PHE A 233 -0.17 17.90 13.18
C PHE A 233 0.98 18.37 14.07
N SER A 234 1.63 19.48 13.69
CA SER A 234 2.88 19.94 14.32
C SER A 234 2.71 20.46 15.76
N SER A 235 1.49 20.75 16.20
CA SER A 235 1.15 21.11 17.58
C SER A 235 -0.28 20.74 17.92
N VAL A 236 -0.66 20.83 19.20
CA VAL A 236 -2.04 20.59 19.65
C VAL A 236 -3.01 21.57 18.98
N GLU A 237 -2.63 22.83 18.81
CA GLU A 237 -3.42 23.85 18.13
C GLU A 237 -3.63 23.51 16.65
N LYS A 238 -2.59 22.99 15.98
CA LYS A 238 -2.68 22.54 14.59
C LYS A 238 -3.54 21.29 14.44
N ILE A 239 -3.46 20.35 15.38
CA ILE A 239 -4.36 19.18 15.44
C ILE A 239 -5.81 19.63 15.64
N THR A 240 -6.08 20.62 16.50
CA THR A 240 -7.43 21.19 16.67
C THR A 240 -7.95 21.80 15.37
N GLN A 241 -7.15 22.62 14.68
CA GLN A 241 -7.52 23.20 13.39
C GLN A 241 -7.76 22.14 12.32
N SER A 242 -6.92 21.11 12.29
CA SER A 242 -7.06 19.98 11.38
C SER A 242 -8.33 19.18 11.67
N LEU A 243 -8.66 18.93 12.94
CA LEU A 243 -9.90 18.26 13.35
C LEU A 243 -11.12 19.02 12.83
N PHE A 244 -11.22 20.34 13.11
CA PHE A 244 -12.34 21.15 12.64
C PHE A 244 -12.45 21.17 11.12
N SER A 245 -11.31 21.31 10.42
CA SER A 245 -11.29 21.28 8.96
C SER A 245 -11.72 19.92 8.41
N THR A 246 -11.30 18.84 9.07
CA THR A 246 -11.68 17.47 8.72
C THR A 246 -13.17 17.22 8.96
N MET A 247 -13.74 17.68 10.08
CA MET A 247 -15.18 17.55 10.38
C MET A 247 -16.05 18.30 9.36
N ASN A 248 -15.69 19.55 9.06
CA ASN A 248 -16.41 20.34 8.06
C ASN A 248 -16.34 19.71 6.66
N LEU A 249 -15.16 19.23 6.28
CA LEU A 249 -14.97 18.56 5.00
C LEU A 249 -15.76 17.25 4.93
N PHE A 250 -15.66 16.40 5.95
CA PHE A 250 -16.41 15.15 6.01
C PHE A 250 -17.91 15.40 5.93
N HIS A 251 -18.43 16.34 6.73
CA HIS A 251 -19.84 16.70 6.71
C HIS A 251 -20.31 17.08 5.30
N ARG A 252 -19.56 17.95 4.61
CA ARG A 252 -19.87 18.37 3.25
C ARG A 252 -19.81 17.21 2.25
N GLU A 253 -18.74 16.42 2.27
CA GLU A 253 -18.50 15.36 1.28
C GLU A 253 -19.46 14.18 1.47
N ALA A 254 -19.73 13.78 2.72
CA ALA A 254 -20.70 12.74 3.05
C ALA A 254 -22.12 13.17 2.65
N HIS A 255 -22.49 14.43 2.91
CA HIS A 255 -23.80 14.94 2.50
C HIS A 255 -23.97 14.95 0.97
N ILE A 256 -22.95 15.39 0.23
CA ILE A 256 -22.98 15.38 -1.25
C ILE A 256 -23.12 13.94 -1.78
N LEU A 257 -22.37 12.99 -1.21
CA LEU A 257 -22.49 11.58 -1.60
C LEU A 257 -23.89 11.07 -1.32
N ALA A 258 -24.42 11.25 -0.11
CA ALA A 258 -25.74 10.79 0.28
C ALA A 258 -26.85 11.30 -0.65
N GLN A 259 -26.83 12.60 -0.97
CA GLN A 259 -27.77 13.18 -1.94
C GLN A 259 -27.66 12.56 -3.32
N LYS A 260 -26.43 12.28 -3.77
CA LYS A 260 -26.16 11.75 -5.11
C LYS A 260 -26.69 10.33 -5.29
N VAL A 261 -26.51 9.48 -4.28
CA VAL A 261 -26.89 8.05 -4.36
C VAL A 261 -28.18 7.71 -3.64
N GLY A 262 -28.84 8.70 -3.03
CA GLY A 262 -30.12 8.53 -2.33
C GLY A 262 -30.01 7.84 -0.97
N PHE A 263 -28.87 8.00 -0.28
CA PHE A 263 -28.69 7.50 1.09
C PHE A 263 -29.17 8.52 2.12
N ASP A 264 -29.51 8.01 3.31
CA ASP A 264 -29.77 8.86 4.46
C ASP A 264 -28.44 9.33 5.07
N TYR A 265 -28.42 10.57 5.53
CA TYR A 265 -27.26 11.17 6.19
C TYR A 265 -27.74 12.02 7.36
N ASP A 266 -27.42 11.57 8.57
CA ASP A 266 -27.81 12.22 9.81
C ASP A 266 -27.01 13.53 10.02
N LYS A 267 -27.56 14.62 9.48
CA LYS A 267 -27.01 15.97 9.63
C LYS A 267 -27.05 16.45 11.08
N GLU A 268 -28.07 16.05 11.83
CA GLU A 268 -28.27 16.52 13.20
C GLU A 268 -27.16 15.98 14.10
N VAL A 269 -26.77 14.71 13.95
CA VAL A 269 -25.61 14.14 14.64
C VAL A 269 -24.33 14.84 14.23
N ALA A 270 -24.12 15.12 12.94
CA ALA A 270 -22.94 15.81 12.45
C ALA A 270 -22.79 17.22 13.06
N GLU A 271 -23.86 18.02 13.02
CA GLU A 271 -23.89 19.38 13.57
C GLU A 271 -23.65 19.35 15.09
N LYS A 272 -24.32 18.48 15.84
CA LYS A 272 -24.08 18.31 17.29
C LYS A 272 -22.65 17.90 17.62
N MET A 273 -22.02 17.07 16.79
CA MET A 273 -20.63 16.64 17.01
C MET A 273 -19.62 17.74 16.71
N ILE A 274 -19.89 18.59 15.72
CA ILE A 274 -19.10 19.79 15.44
C ILE A 274 -19.21 20.76 16.62
N GLU A 275 -20.44 21.08 17.07
CA GLU A 275 -20.69 21.92 18.24
C GLU A 275 -19.99 21.36 19.50
N TYR A 276 -20.10 20.06 19.75
CA TYR A 276 -19.41 19.38 20.85
C TYR A 276 -17.89 19.59 20.81
N ALA A 277 -17.28 19.51 19.62
CA ALA A 277 -15.84 19.71 19.49
C ALA A 277 -15.47 21.19 19.73
N GLU A 278 -16.25 22.12 19.20
CA GLU A 278 -16.04 23.56 19.41
C GLU A 278 -16.16 23.95 20.88
N GLU A 279 -17.20 23.50 21.59
CA GLU A 279 -17.42 23.79 23.01
C GLU A 279 -16.29 23.28 23.92
N ARG A 280 -15.61 22.20 23.53
CA ARG A 280 -14.58 21.55 24.36
C ARG A 280 -13.16 22.01 24.06
N LEU A 281 -12.95 22.60 22.88
CA LEU A 281 -11.63 22.97 22.38
C LEU A 281 -11.44 24.49 22.24
N ASN A 282 -12.50 25.28 22.43
CA ASN A 282 -12.45 26.74 22.59
C ASN A 282 -11.95 27.17 23.97
#